data_AF-A0A535AE50-F1
#
_entry.id   AF-A0A535AE50-F1
#
_cell.length_a   1.000
_cell.length_b   1.000
_cell.length_c   1.000
_cell.angle_alpha   90.00
_cell.angle_beta   90.00
_cell.angle_gamma   90.00
#
_symmetry.space_group_name_H-M   'P 1'
#
loop_
_entity.id
_entity.type
_entity.pdbx_description
1 polymer ?
#
loop_
_entity_poly.entity_id
_entity_poly.type
_entity_poly.pdbx_seq_one_letter_code
_entity_poly.pdbx_strand_id
1 'polypeptide(L)'
;MTLPTASDRTARARSAIYRTRLLVNRTPHFTTRTRREANQALDLLDAQLGLNQVNVPESARAIELLNRAAPSLAFGLLRDADFVERFSAPLRHLGIRGIEQRLDEVPGSVMAVPIPGPIGRRHRDELPTEERTDAEGNPLPPPPGY
;
A
#
# COMPACT_ATOMS: atom_id res chain seq x y z
N MET A 1 -22.45 -11.84 20.19
CA MET A 1 -21.28 -11.71 19.28
C MET A 1 -20.30 -12.81 19.62
N THR A 2 -20.20 -13.84 18.80
CA THR A 2 -19.30 -14.98 19.00
C THR A 2 -17.94 -14.64 18.41
N LEU A 3 -16.86 -14.72 19.21
CA LEU A 3 -15.51 -14.47 18.71
C LEU A 3 -15.11 -15.61 17.74
N PRO A 4 -14.48 -15.29 16.59
CA PRO A 4 -14.05 -16.30 15.65
C PRO A 4 -12.99 -17.21 16.27
N THR A 5 -13.11 -18.52 16.01
CA THR A 5 -12.19 -19.53 16.53
C THR A 5 -10.83 -19.44 15.84
N ALA A 6 -9.79 -20.05 16.44
CA ALA A 6 -8.45 -20.05 15.86
C ALA A 6 -8.40 -20.74 14.48
N SER A 7 -9.21 -21.78 14.23
CA SER A 7 -9.28 -22.41 12.90
C SER A 7 -9.92 -21.49 11.86
N ASP A 8 -10.92 -20.71 12.26
CA ASP A 8 -11.58 -19.76 11.36
C ASP A 8 -10.62 -18.64 10.94
N ARG A 9 -9.81 -18.13 11.87
CA ARG A 9 -8.79 -17.10 11.55
C ARG A 9 -7.75 -17.61 10.57
N THR A 10 -7.22 -18.81 10.78
CA THR A 10 -6.26 -19.43 9.85
C THR A 10 -6.87 -19.65 8.47
N ALA A 11 -8.14 -20.08 8.40
CA ALA A 11 -8.85 -20.23 7.13
C ALA A 11 -9.03 -18.88 6.40
N ARG A 12 -9.28 -17.79 7.13
CA ARG A 12 -9.36 -16.44 6.56
C ARG A 12 -8.01 -15.93 6.09
N ALA A 13 -6.93 -16.13 6.84
CA ALA A 13 -5.58 -15.82 6.40
C ALA A 13 -5.19 -16.61 5.13
N ARG A 14 -5.55 -17.90 5.06
CA ARG A 14 -5.37 -18.72 3.85
C ARG A 14 -6.16 -18.16 2.67
N SER A 15 -7.40 -17.73 2.90
CA SER A 15 -8.23 -17.09 1.88
C SER A 15 -7.62 -15.78 1.37
N ALA A 16 -6.95 -15.00 2.22
CA ALA A 16 -6.19 -13.81 1.81
C ALA A 16 -5.02 -14.17 0.89
N ILE A 17 -4.21 -15.17 1.25
CA ILE A 17 -3.11 -15.68 0.41
C ILE A 17 -3.63 -16.17 -0.94
N TYR A 18 -4.75 -16.90 -0.94
CA TYR A 18 -5.38 -17.39 -2.17
C TYR A 18 -5.86 -16.25 -3.09
N ARG A 19 -6.51 -15.21 -2.53
CA ARG A 19 -6.93 -14.03 -3.31
C ARG A 19 -5.71 -13.32 -3.93
N THR A 20 -4.63 -13.16 -3.17
CA THR A 20 -3.38 -12.58 -3.69
C THR A 20 -2.78 -13.43 -4.80
N ARG A 21 -2.84 -14.77 -4.69
CA ARG A 21 -2.41 -15.70 -5.74
C ARG A 21 -3.22 -15.53 -7.03
N LEU A 22 -4.54 -15.35 -6.92
CA LEU A 22 -5.38 -15.05 -8.09
C LEU A 22 -4.97 -13.73 -8.75
N LEU A 23 -4.68 -12.69 -7.96
CA LEU A 23 -4.19 -11.41 -8.49
C LEU A 23 -2.84 -11.58 -9.21
N VAL A 24 -1.88 -12.30 -8.63
CA VAL A 24 -0.59 -12.60 -9.29
C VAL A 24 -0.80 -13.18 -10.68
N ASN A 25 -1.64 -14.20 -10.78
CA ASN A 25 -1.82 -14.97 -12.01
C ASN A 25 -2.71 -14.28 -13.03
N ARG A 26 -3.59 -13.37 -12.60
CA ARG A 26 -4.49 -12.61 -13.48
C ARG A 26 -3.96 -11.23 -13.88
N THR A 27 -2.91 -10.74 -13.22
CA THR A 27 -2.34 -9.42 -13.55
C THR A 27 -1.59 -9.50 -14.89
N PRO A 28 -2.03 -8.77 -15.93
CA PRO A 28 -1.51 -8.92 -17.29
C PRO A 28 -0.06 -8.43 -17.44
N HIS A 29 0.31 -7.36 -16.73
CA HIS A 29 1.61 -6.70 -16.83
C HIS A 29 2.70 -7.33 -15.93
N PHE A 30 2.39 -8.39 -15.17
CA PHE A 30 3.43 -9.11 -14.44
C PHE A 30 4.26 -9.98 -15.37
N THR A 31 5.58 -9.84 -15.27
CA THR A 31 6.52 -10.69 -15.99
C THR A 31 6.44 -12.14 -15.47
N THR A 32 6.88 -13.10 -16.28
CA THR A 32 7.01 -14.51 -15.86
C THR A 32 7.86 -14.65 -14.59
N ARG A 33 8.94 -13.86 -14.49
CA ARG A 33 9.81 -13.83 -13.31
C ARG A 33 9.04 -13.34 -12.08
N THR A 34 8.34 -12.21 -12.19
CA THR A 34 7.52 -11.64 -11.11
C THR A 34 6.49 -12.64 -10.62
N ARG A 35 5.76 -13.30 -11.55
CA ARG A 35 4.77 -14.33 -11.19
C ARG A 35 5.40 -15.50 -10.45
N ARG A 36 6.55 -15.99 -10.91
CA ARG A 36 7.27 -17.10 -10.26
C ARG A 36 7.71 -16.73 -8.85
N GLU A 37 8.37 -15.59 -8.68
CA GLU A 37 8.86 -15.14 -7.37
C GLU A 37 7.71 -14.87 -6.39
N ALA A 38 6.63 -14.23 -6.85
CA ALA A 38 5.45 -13.97 -6.03
C ALA A 38 4.75 -15.28 -5.62
N ASN A 39 4.51 -16.21 -6.55
CA ASN A 39 3.90 -17.49 -6.22
C ASN A 39 4.78 -18.31 -5.25
N GLN A 40 6.10 -18.31 -5.44
CA GLN A 40 7.03 -18.96 -4.51
C GLN A 40 6.91 -18.38 -3.10
N ALA A 41 6.84 -17.06 -2.96
CA ALA A 41 6.63 -16.41 -1.66
C ALA A 41 5.28 -16.82 -1.04
N LEU A 42 4.21 -16.85 -1.83
CA LEU A 42 2.88 -17.24 -1.35
C LEU A 42 2.80 -18.72 -0.96
N ASP A 43 3.54 -19.61 -1.64
CA ASP A 43 3.65 -21.03 -1.27
C ASP A 43 4.34 -21.20 0.08
N LEU A 44 5.44 -20.47 0.31
CA LEU A 44 6.12 -20.46 1.59
C LEU A 44 5.19 -19.98 2.71
N LEU A 45 4.43 -18.90 2.49
CA LEU A 45 3.50 -18.39 3.49
C LEU A 45 2.33 -19.34 3.77
N ASP A 46 1.75 -19.97 2.75
CA ASP A 46 0.65 -20.92 2.96
C ASP A 46 1.10 -22.17 3.73
N ALA A 47 2.34 -22.63 3.51
CA ALA A 47 2.92 -23.73 4.28
C ALA A 47 2.99 -23.43 5.79
N GLN A 48 3.24 -22.17 6.18
CA GLN A 48 3.29 -21.75 7.59
C GLN A 48 1.91 -21.72 8.27
N LEU A 49 0.82 -21.66 7.49
CA LEU A 49 -0.53 -21.68 8.04
C LEU A 49 -0.94 -23.07 8.56
N GLY A 50 -0.29 -24.14 8.10
CA GLY A 50 -0.51 -25.50 8.59
C GLY A 50 0.17 -25.80 9.94
N LEU A 51 1.05 -24.92 10.41
CA LEU A 51 1.82 -25.12 11.63
C LEU A 51 1.07 -24.56 12.84
N ASN A 52 1.38 -25.04 14.05
CA ASN A 52 0.86 -24.40 15.27
C ASN A 52 1.46 -23.00 15.46
N GLN A 53 2.76 -22.88 15.19
CA GLN A 53 3.52 -21.63 15.23
C GLN A 53 4.24 -21.42 13.90
N VAL A 54 4.21 -20.19 13.39
CA VAL A 54 4.91 -19.83 12.15
C VAL A 54 6.41 -19.76 12.38
N ASN A 55 7.19 -20.27 11.43
CA ASN A 55 8.64 -20.09 11.44
C ASN A 55 8.96 -18.63 11.09
N VAL A 56 9.51 -17.89 12.06
CA VAL A 56 9.76 -16.44 11.94
C VAL A 56 10.70 -16.09 10.78
N PRO A 57 11.95 -16.61 10.73
CA PRO A 57 12.89 -16.24 9.66
C PRO A 57 12.41 -16.69 8.27
N GLU A 58 11.77 -17.85 8.17
CA GLU A 58 11.24 -18.34 6.88
C GLU A 58 10.08 -17.47 6.38
N SER A 59 9.14 -17.15 7.27
CA SER A 59 8.01 -16.27 6.95
C SER A 59 8.48 -14.85 6.60
N ALA A 60 9.47 -14.32 7.32
CA ALA A 60 10.04 -13.00 7.06
C ALA A 60 10.68 -12.96 5.67
N ARG A 61 11.50 -13.96 5.34
CA ARG A 61 12.09 -14.10 4.00
C ARG A 61 11.03 -14.20 2.90
N ALA A 62 9.93 -14.92 3.15
CA ALA A 62 8.83 -15.02 2.21
C ALA A 62 8.13 -13.66 2.00
N ILE A 63 7.91 -12.89 3.06
CA ILE A 63 7.34 -11.53 2.99
C ILE A 63 8.26 -10.59 2.20
N GLU A 64 9.57 -10.63 2.46
CA GLU A 64 10.56 -9.85 1.69
C GLU A 64 10.58 -10.26 0.22
N LEU A 65 10.53 -11.57 -0.07
CA LEU A 65 10.48 -12.09 -1.44
C LEU A 65 9.23 -11.58 -2.17
N LEU A 66 8.07 -11.59 -1.51
CA LEU A 66 6.83 -11.05 -2.07
C LEU A 66 6.92 -9.54 -2.31
N ASN A 67 7.45 -8.80 -1.35
CA ASN A 67 7.62 -7.35 -1.46
C ASN A 67 8.57 -6.98 -2.60
N ARG A 68 9.66 -7.73 -2.77
CA ARG A 68 10.61 -7.56 -3.88
C ARG A 68 9.98 -7.90 -5.23
N ALA A 69 9.14 -8.94 -5.28
CA ALA A 69 8.47 -9.35 -6.50
C ALA A 69 7.43 -8.30 -6.94
N ALA A 70 6.56 -7.87 -6.01
CA ALA A 70 5.61 -6.80 -6.23
C ALA A 70 5.13 -6.20 -4.89
N PRO A 71 5.54 -4.97 -4.54
CA PRO A 71 5.16 -4.34 -3.28
C PRO A 71 3.64 -4.23 -3.10
N SER A 72 2.90 -3.98 -4.17
CA SER A 72 1.44 -3.85 -4.14
C SER A 72 0.73 -5.11 -3.63
N LEU A 73 1.28 -6.29 -3.90
CA LEU A 73 0.73 -7.56 -3.39
C LEU A 73 1.00 -7.73 -1.90
N ALA A 74 2.21 -7.39 -1.46
CA ALA A 74 2.57 -7.40 -0.04
C ALA A 74 1.67 -6.42 0.75
N PHE A 75 1.49 -5.20 0.23
CA PHE A 75 0.55 -4.23 0.82
C PHE A 75 -0.89 -4.76 0.88
N GLY A 76 -1.35 -5.45 -0.17
CA GLY A 76 -2.68 -6.08 -0.17
C GLY A 76 -2.87 -7.07 0.98
N LEU A 77 -1.87 -7.91 1.27
CA LEU A 77 -1.90 -8.85 2.40
C LEU A 77 -1.83 -8.15 3.76
N LEU A 78 -1.05 -7.08 3.87
CA LEU A 78 -0.93 -6.31 5.12
C LEU A 78 -2.21 -5.56 5.52
N ARG A 79 -3.21 -5.51 4.63
CA ARG A 79 -4.56 -4.98 4.94
C ARG A 79 -5.49 -6.04 5.54
N ASP A 80 -5.13 -7.32 5.47
CA ASP A 80 -5.95 -8.40 6.01
C ASP A 80 -5.56 -8.64 7.48
N ALA A 81 -6.48 -8.34 8.40
CA ALA A 81 -6.20 -8.38 9.83
C ALA A 81 -5.83 -9.79 10.33
N ASP A 82 -6.48 -10.83 9.82
CA ASP A 82 -6.19 -12.22 10.20
C ASP A 82 -4.78 -12.64 9.71
N PHE A 83 -4.37 -12.18 8.52
CA PHE A 83 -3.00 -12.36 8.04
C PHE A 83 -1.99 -11.64 8.93
N VAL A 84 -2.22 -10.36 9.24
CA VAL A 84 -1.31 -9.55 10.07
C VAL A 84 -1.17 -10.13 11.49
N GLU A 85 -2.27 -10.58 12.07
CA GLU A 85 -2.26 -11.23 13.39
C GLU A 85 -1.42 -12.51 13.34
N ARG A 86 -1.67 -13.37 12.34
CA ARG A 86 -1.01 -14.66 12.19
C ARG A 86 0.50 -14.53 11.93
N PHE A 87 0.91 -13.55 11.14
CA PHE A 87 2.31 -13.29 10.79
C PHE A 87 2.94 -12.13 11.59
N SER A 88 2.36 -11.78 12.73
CA SER A 88 2.80 -10.65 13.55
C SER A 88 4.27 -10.72 13.98
N ALA A 89 4.77 -11.88 14.38
CA ALA A 89 6.18 -12.05 14.77
C ALA A 89 7.16 -11.86 13.58
N PRO A 90 6.96 -12.52 12.41
CA PRO A 90 7.71 -12.22 11.19
C PRO A 90 7.66 -10.75 10.76
N LEU A 91 6.49 -10.12 10.85
CA LEU A 91 6.32 -8.71 10.48
C LEU A 91 7.12 -7.78 11.40
N ARG A 92 7.07 -8.02 12.72
CA ARG A 92 7.90 -7.31 13.71
C ARG A 92 9.39 -7.50 13.45
N HIS A 93 9.80 -8.72 13.07
CA HIS A 93 11.20 -9.00 12.73
C HIS A 93 11.69 -8.15 11.55
N LEU A 94 10.83 -7.88 10.58
CA LEU A 94 11.11 -7.01 9.43
C LEU A 94 10.95 -5.50 9.72
N GLY A 95 10.58 -5.12 10.95
CA GLY A 95 10.21 -3.74 11.27
C GLY A 95 8.93 -3.28 10.57
N ILE A 96 8.16 -4.19 9.96
CA ILE A 96 6.90 -3.91 9.28
C ILE A 96 5.80 -3.95 10.34
N ARG A 97 5.21 -2.79 10.62
CA ARG A 97 4.00 -2.67 11.44
C ARG A 97 2.75 -2.72 10.57
N GLY A 98 1.63 -3.19 11.12
CA GLY A 98 0.37 -3.28 10.39
C GLY A 98 -0.07 -1.91 9.85
N ILE A 99 -0.78 -1.88 8.72
CA ILE A 99 -1.23 -0.63 8.10
C ILE A 99 -2.13 0.18 9.06
N GLU A 100 -2.93 -0.49 9.88
CA GLU A 100 -3.74 0.16 10.93
C GLU A 100 -2.88 0.86 11.98
N GLN A 101 -1.76 0.25 12.40
CA GLN A 101 -0.80 0.90 13.31
C GLN A 101 -0.10 2.11 12.66
N ARG A 102 0.15 2.07 11.34
CA ARG A 102 0.64 3.25 10.62
C ARG A 102 -0.39 4.37 10.58
N LEU A 103 -1.68 4.06 10.47
CA LEU A 103 -2.76 5.04 10.44
C LEU A 103 -2.99 5.67 11.82
N ASP A 104 -2.86 4.90 12.91
CA ASP A 104 -2.90 5.43 14.28
C ASP A 104 -1.72 6.38 14.59
N GLU A 105 -0.57 6.16 13.94
CA GLU A 105 0.60 7.05 14.00
C GLU A 105 0.49 8.27 13.05
N VAL A 106 -0.50 8.31 12.16
CA VAL A 106 -0.85 9.55 11.44
C VAL A 106 -1.71 10.37 12.40
N PRO A 107 -1.18 11.44 13.04
CA PRO A 107 -2.04 12.33 13.79
C PRO A 107 -3.16 12.78 12.84
N GLY A 108 -4.42 12.61 13.27
CA GLY A 108 -5.65 12.88 12.50
C GLY A 108 -5.85 14.33 12.04
N SER A 109 -4.78 15.11 11.98
CA SER A 109 -4.71 16.45 11.42
C SER A 109 -3.38 16.61 10.68
N VAL A 110 -3.24 15.94 9.54
CA VAL A 110 -2.53 16.57 8.43
C VAL A 110 -3.62 17.19 7.56
N MET A 111 -4.19 18.30 8.05
CA MET A 111 -4.48 19.39 7.12
C MET A 111 -3.16 19.59 6.39
N ALA A 112 -3.09 19.11 5.14
CA ALA A 112 -1.93 19.35 4.31
C ALA A 112 -1.63 20.84 4.45
N VAL A 113 -0.51 21.18 5.09
CA VAL A 113 -0.08 22.57 5.16
C VAL A 113 -0.09 23.01 3.69
N PRO A 114 -0.85 24.06 3.31
CA PRO A 114 -0.90 24.49 1.93
C PRO A 114 0.53 24.58 1.42
N ILE A 115 0.83 23.87 0.33
CA ILE A 115 2.14 23.97 -0.31
C ILE A 115 2.39 25.47 -0.47
N PRO A 116 3.45 26.04 0.15
CA PRO A 116 3.69 27.46 0.07
C PRO A 116 3.72 27.83 -1.41
N GLY A 117 2.77 28.65 -1.84
CA GLY A 117 2.85 29.28 -3.14
C GLY A 117 4.20 30.01 -3.25
N PRO A 118 4.73 30.22 -4.46
CA PRO A 118 5.98 30.95 -4.64
C PRO A 118 5.92 32.27 -3.86
N ILE A 119 6.75 32.36 -2.82
CA ILE A 119 6.74 33.48 -1.87
C ILE A 119 7.06 34.76 -2.67
N GLY A 120 6.10 35.69 -2.70
CA GLY A 120 6.31 37.04 -3.22
C GLY A 120 5.87 37.33 -4.67
N ARG A 121 5.14 36.43 -5.35
CA ARG A 121 4.49 36.76 -6.64
C ARG A 121 2.98 36.70 -6.51
N ARG A 122 2.30 37.78 -6.93
CA ARG A 122 0.84 37.81 -7.06
C ARG A 122 0.40 36.65 -7.95
N HIS A 123 -0.74 36.04 -7.62
CA HIS A 123 -1.29 35.00 -8.48
C HIS A 123 -1.54 35.60 -9.87
N ARG A 124 -1.41 34.80 -10.93
CA ARG A 124 -1.57 35.27 -12.31
C ARG A 124 -2.97 35.86 -12.58
N ASP A 125 -3.96 35.48 -11.77
CA ASP A 125 -5.32 36.02 -11.83
C ASP A 125 -5.54 37.27 -10.96
N GLU A 126 -4.55 37.63 -10.13
CA GLU A 126 -4.52 38.87 -9.34
C GLU A 126 -3.72 39.98 -10.03
N LEU A 127 -3.12 39.69 -11.18
CA LEU A 127 -2.41 40.68 -11.99
C LEU A 127 -3.40 41.55 -12.78
N PRO A 128 -3.10 42.85 -13.00
CA PRO A 128 -3.85 43.69 -13.92
C PRO A 128 -3.91 43.04 -15.31
N THR A 129 -5.00 43.22 -16.04
CA THR A 129 -5.24 42.62 -17.37
C THR A 129 -4.06 42.80 -18.34
N GLU A 130 -3.37 43.94 -18.25
CA GLU A 130 -2.23 44.32 -19.08
C GLU A 130 -0.97 43.47 -18.82
N GLU A 131 -0.87 42.84 -17.65
CA GLU A 131 0.24 42.00 -17.21
C GLU A 131 -0.08 40.50 -17.29
N ARG A 132 -1.32 40.13 -17.64
CA ARG A 132 -1.77 38.73 -17.75
C ARG A 132 -1.40 38.16 -19.11
N THR A 133 -0.14 37.82 -19.30
CA THR A 133 0.33 37.18 -20.55
C THR A 133 0.54 35.67 -20.40
N ASP A 134 0.45 34.92 -21.49
CA ASP A 134 0.92 33.53 -21.62
C ASP A 134 2.44 33.41 -21.81
N ALA A 135 2.92 32.17 -21.93
CA ALA A 135 4.35 31.91 -22.08
C ALA A 135 4.89 32.44 -23.42
N GLU A 136 3.98 32.67 -24.37
CA GLU A 136 4.18 33.18 -25.71
C GLU A 136 3.96 34.70 -25.80
N GLY A 137 3.58 35.37 -24.70
CA GLY A 137 3.40 36.81 -24.60
C GLY A 137 2.00 37.32 -24.99
N ASN A 138 1.04 36.44 -25.26
CA ASN A 138 -0.33 36.83 -25.62
C ASN A 138 -1.16 37.13 -24.37
N PRO A 139 -2.12 38.08 -24.45
CA PRO A 139 -3.02 38.37 -23.34
C PRO A 139 -3.93 37.15 -23.03
N LEU A 140 -4.07 36.86 -21.75
CA LEU A 140 -4.97 35.82 -21.25
C LEU A 140 -6.44 36.27 -21.29
N PRO A 141 -7.37 35.32 -21.43
CA PRO A 141 -8.79 35.60 -21.25
C PRO A 141 -9.09 36.11 -19.83
N PRO A 142 -10.14 36.94 -19.65
CA PRO A 142 -10.57 37.41 -18.33
C PRO A 142 -10.89 36.21 -17.42
N PRO A 143 -10.68 36.33 -16.09
CA PRO A 143 -11.04 35.27 -15.17
C PRO A 143 -12.56 35.04 -15.21
N PRO A 144 -13.03 33.79 -15.09
CA PRO A 144 -14.47 33.53 -15.02
C PRO A 144 -15.07 34.15 -13.75
N GLY A 145 -16.08 35.01 -13.90
CA GLY A 145 -16.84 35.60 -12.78
C GLY A 145 -16.79 37.12 -12.61
N TYR A 146 -16.29 37.87 -13.61
CA TYR A 146 -16.44 39.33 -13.71
C TYR A 146 -17.52 39.70 -14.73
#